data_AF-A0A3A3A5Q9-F1
#
_entry.id   AF-A0A3A3A5Q9-F1
#
_cell.length_a   1.000
_cell.length_b   1.000
_cell.length_c   1.000
_cell.angle_alpha   90.00
_cell.angle_beta   90.00
_cell.angle_gamma   90.00
#
_symmetry.space_group_name_H-M   'P 1'
#
loop_
_entity.id
_entity.type
_entity.pdbx_description
1 polymer ?
#
loop_
_entity_poly.entity_id
_entity_poly.type
_entity_poly.pdbx_seq_one_letter_code
_entity_poly.pdbx_strand_id
1 'polypeptide(L)' 'MPASDALQPPLTPAEREIVKSYGGWTQFLFSFGLKPWNDEDADEGMQILKAFVSENGNSD' A
#
# COMPACT_ATOMS: atom_id res chain seq x y z
N MET A 1 -10.30 -0.80 13.90
CA MET A 1 -10.51 0.66 13.85
C MET A 1 -10.53 1.07 12.37
N PRO A 2 -11.66 1.49 11.78
CA PRO A 2 -11.71 1.82 10.36
C PRO A 2 -11.67 3.34 10.18
N ALA A 3 -10.48 3.92 10.22
CA ALA A 3 -10.28 5.34 9.87
C ALA A 3 -8.90 5.65 9.27
N SER A 4 -8.00 4.66 9.17
CA SER A 4 -6.62 4.89 8.69
C SER A 4 -6.47 4.85 7.17
N ASP A 5 -7.55 4.62 6.41
CA ASP A 5 -7.52 4.54 4.94
C ASP A 5 -8.15 5.78 4.27
N ALA A 6 -8.36 6.89 4.99
CA ALA A 6 -8.95 8.10 4.41
C ALA A 6 -8.12 8.70 3.26
N LEU A 7 -6.82 8.39 3.21
CA LEU A 7 -5.88 8.79 2.16
C LEU A 7 -5.48 7.63 1.23
N GLN A 8 -6.19 6.51 1.31
CA GLN A 8 -5.94 5.36 0.44
C GLN A 8 -6.39 5.70 -1.00
N PRO A 9 -5.49 5.65 -1.99
CA PRO A 9 -5.88 5.77 -3.39
C PRO A 9 -6.75 4.57 -3.82
N PRO A 10 -7.49 4.65 -4.93
CA PRO A 10 -8.26 3.52 -5.42
C PRO A 10 -7.33 2.34 -5.74
N LEU A 11 -7.30 1.35 -4.84
CA LEU A 11 -6.50 0.13 -4.99
C LEU A 11 -7.32 -0.96 -5.69
N THR A 12 -6.63 -1.74 -6.53
CA THR A 12 -7.12 -3.01 -7.06
C THR A 12 -7.29 -4.05 -5.94
N PRO A 13 -8.05 -5.14 -6.16
CA PRO A 13 -8.20 -6.19 -5.16
C PRO A 13 -6.87 -6.78 -4.66
N ALA A 14 -5.92 -7.03 -5.56
CA ALA A 14 -4.60 -7.58 -5.22
C ALA A 14 -3.77 -6.62 -4.36
N GLU A 15 -3.71 -5.34 -4.75
CA GLU A 15 -3.06 -4.28 -3.97
C GLU A 15 -3.69 -4.16 -2.57
N ARG A 16 -5.02 -4.25 -2.50
CA ARG A 16 -5.76 -4.17 -1.23
C ARG A 16 -5.48 -5.35 -0.32
N GLU A 17 -5.30 -6.56 -0.85
CA GLU A 17 -4.96 -7.73 -0.03
C GLU A 17 -3.58 -7.59 0.63
N ILE A 18 -2.60 -7.08 -0.11
CA ILE A 18 -1.27 -6.79 0.43
C ILE A 18 -1.39 -5.72 1.50
N VAL A 19 -1.95 -4.55 1.19
CA VAL A 19 -2.09 -3.45 2.17
C VAL A 19 -2.86 -3.89 3.43
N LYS A 20 -3.87 -4.74 3.28
CA LYS A 20 -4.64 -5.30 4.39
C LYS A 20 -3.79 -6.22 5.28
N SER A 21 -2.82 -6.94 4.73
CA SER A 21 -1.91 -7.79 5.53
C SER A 21 -1.01 -6.96 6.46
N TYR A 22 -0.69 -5.71 6.07
CA TYR A 22 0.04 -4.74 6.89
C TYR A 22 -0.85 -3.95 7.86
N GLY A 23 -2.18 -4.13 7.81
CA GLY A 23 -3.12 -3.40 8.68
C GLY A 23 -3.69 -2.10 8.08
N GLY A 24 -3.60 -1.92 6.76
CA GLY A 24 -4.16 -0.76 6.04
C GLY A 24 -3.08 0.09 5.37
N TRP A 25 -3.48 1.04 4.52
CA TRP A 25 -2.58 1.85 3.67
C TRP A 25 -1.59 2.64 4.50
N THR A 26 -2.08 3.28 5.56
CA THR A 26 -1.24 4.05 6.49
C THR A 26 -0.20 3.17 7.19
N GLN A 27 -0.57 1.96 7.64
CA GLN A 27 0.38 1.06 8.30
C GLN A 27 1.39 0.46 7.33
N PHE A 28 0.95 0.18 6.10
CA PHE A 28 1.83 -0.22 5.00
C PHE A 28 2.91 0.86 4.78
N LEU A 29 2.52 2.11 4.51
CA LEU A 29 3.47 3.20 4.31
C LEU A 29 4.41 3.40 5.50
N PHE A 30 3.87 3.41 6.73
CA PHE A 30 4.70 3.55 7.92
C PHE A 30 5.71 2.41 8.11
N SER A 31 5.40 1.20 7.63
CA SER A 31 6.34 0.07 7.66
C SER A 31 7.56 0.30 6.78
N PHE A 32 7.45 1.16 5.77
CA PHE A 32 8.54 1.60 4.89
C PHE A 32 9.10 2.98 5.26
N GLY A 33 8.64 3.58 6.38
CA GLY A 33 9.05 4.93 6.78
C GLY A 33 8.46 6.06 5.93
N LEU A 34 7.43 5.75 5.13
CA LEU A 34 6.75 6.67 4.22
C LEU A 34 5.58 7.37 4.92
N LYS A 35 5.35 8.65 4.61
CA LYS A 35 4.26 9.44 5.21
C LYS A 35 3.04 9.49 4.29
N PRO A 36 1.86 8.99 4.73
CA PRO A 36 0.63 9.00 3.91
C PRO A 36 0.12 10.39 3.51
N TRP A 37 0.52 11.44 4.22
CA TRP A 37 0.16 12.83 3.91
C TRP A 37 1.18 13.54 3.02
N ASN A 38 2.28 12.87 2.63
CA ASN A 38 3.20 13.38 1.63
C ASN A 38 2.90 12.70 0.30
N ASP A 39 2.53 13.47 -0.73
CA ASP A 39 2.18 12.93 -2.03
C ASP A 39 3.35 12.15 -2.68
N GLU A 40 4.59 12.61 -2.47
CA GLU A 40 5.79 11.92 -2.96
C GLU A 40 5.95 10.53 -2.31
N ASP A 41 5.81 10.46 -0.98
CA ASP A 41 5.92 9.20 -0.24
C ASP A 41 4.75 8.26 -0.56
N ALA A 42 3.55 8.81 -0.81
CA ALA A 42 2.37 8.03 -1.20
C ALA A 42 2.54 7.42 -2.60
N ASP A 43 3.13 8.15 -3.56
CA ASP A 43 3.47 7.63 -4.87
C ASP A 43 4.54 6.53 -4.77
N GLU A 44 5.59 6.76 -3.98
CA GLU A 44 6.63 5.76 -3.71
C GLU A 44 6.03 4.47 -3.12
N GLY A 45 5.14 4.60 -2.14
CA GLY A 45 4.43 3.46 -1.58
C GLY A 45 3.55 2.73 -2.60
N MET A 46 2.94 3.45 -3.54
CA MET A 46 2.19 2.84 -4.65
C MET A 46 3.11 2.06 -5.59
N GLN A 47 4.32 2.55 -5.86
CA GLN A 47 5.32 1.84 -6.67
C GLN A 47 5.79 0.56 -5.99
N ILE A 48 6.08 0.62 -4.68
CA ILE A 48 6.42 -0.55 -3.86
C ILE A 48 5.28 -1.56 -3.90
N LEU A 49 4.04 -1.11 -3.67
CA LEU A 49 2.87 -1.97 -3.68
C LEU A 49 2.67 -2.69 -5.02
N LYS A 50 2.83 -1.98 -6.14
CA LYS A 50 2.80 -2.56 -7.49
C LYS A 50 3.90 -3.61 -7.72
N ALA A 51 5.09 -3.37 -7.18
CA ALA A 51 6.18 -4.34 -7.24
C ALA A 51 5.82 -5.62 -6.46
N PHE A 52 5.26 -5.50 -5.26
CA PHE A 52 4.79 -6.67 -4.48
C PHE A 52 3.67 -7.44 -5.20
N VAL A 53 2.72 -6.76 -5.85
CA VAL A 53 1.69 -7.43 -6.66
C VAL A 53 2.31 -8.18 -7.83
N SER A 54 3.28 -7.56 -8.51
CA SER A 54 3.96 -8.18 -9.64
C SER A 54 4.78 -9.39 -9.22
N GLU A 55 5.43 -9.35 -8.04
CA GLU A 55 6.18 -10.47 -7.48
C GLU A 55 5.25 -11.60 -7.01
N ASN A 56 4.18 -11.29 -6.27
CA ASN A 56 3.19 -12.30 -5.85
C ASN A 56 2.40 -12.91 -7.02
N GLY A 57 2.24 -12.16 -8.12
CA GLY A 57 1.56 -12.63 -9.34
C GLY A 57 2.43 -13.47 -10.27
N ASN A 58 3.75 -13.55 -10.01
CA ASN A 58 4.71 -14.26 -10.86
C ASN A 58 5.32 -15.47 -10.15
N SER A 59 4.45 -16.35 -9.66
CA SER A 59 4.83 -17.73 -9.32
C SER A 59 4.68 -18.58 -10.60
N ASP A 60 5.74 -18.66 -11.40
CA ASP A 60 5.90 -19.68 -12.47
C ASP A 60 6.53 -20.94 -11.87
#